data_AF-A0A2H5V0G6-F1
#
_entry.id   AF-A0A2H5V0G6-F1
#
_cell.length_a   1.000
_cell.length_b   1.000
_cell.length_c   1.000
_cell.angle_alpha   90.00
_cell.angle_beta   90.00
_cell.angle_gamma   90.00
#
_symmetry.space_group_name_H-M   'P 1'
#
loop_
_entity.id
_entity.type
_entity.pdbx_description
1 polymer ?
#
loop_
_entity_poly.entity_id
_entity_poly.type
_entity_poly.pdbx_seq_one_letter_code
_entity_poly.pdbx_strand_id
1 'polypeptide(L)'
;MSYPPPGYIPPAPVSREKVKETVVKIFSAYDISVTEARRCSANVELLKKYVACVVESDVAALEAVVKEFAEVECRGKGVKKVYMWSVKEGVYNYLNIGFFTKEKDATVLTMFSVGTG
;
A
#
# COMPACT_ATOMS: atom_id res chain seq x y z
N MET A 1 5.74 26.65 -19.56
CA MET A 1 4.62 25.80 -19.08
C MET A 1 3.77 25.48 -20.29
N SER A 2 3.75 24.22 -20.72
CA SER A 2 2.99 23.79 -21.91
C SER A 2 1.57 23.44 -21.48
N TYR A 3 0.58 24.06 -22.11
CA TYR A 3 -0.82 23.70 -21.89
C TYR A 3 -1.07 22.29 -22.45
N PRO A 4 -1.90 21.47 -21.78
CA PRO A 4 -2.28 20.17 -22.32
C PRO A 4 -3.04 20.38 -23.65
N PRO A 5 -2.87 19.46 -24.62
CA PRO A 5 -3.51 19.58 -25.92
C PRO A 5 -5.05 19.61 -25.78
N PRO A 6 -5.76 20.33 -26.65
CA PRO A 6 -7.22 20.36 -26.65
C PRO A 6 -7.76 18.92 -26.79
N GLY A 7 -8.62 18.49 -25.86
CA GLY A 7 -9.14 17.12 -25.80
C GLY A 7 -8.38 16.17 -24.86
N TYR A 8 -7.35 16.66 -24.15
CA TYR A 8 -6.74 15.90 -23.06
C TYR A 8 -7.74 15.71 -21.92
N ILE A 9 -8.27 14.49 -21.80
CA ILE A 9 -8.99 14.04 -20.62
C ILE A 9 -7.93 13.50 -19.66
N PRO A 10 -7.72 14.13 -18.48
CA PRO A 10 -6.81 13.56 -17.49
C PRO A 10 -7.30 12.15 -17.12
N PRO A 11 -6.39 11.18 -16.92
CA PRO A 11 -6.81 9.82 -16.60
C PRO A 11 -7.68 9.84 -15.34
N ALA A 12 -8.76 9.04 -15.36
CA ALA A 12 -9.62 8.93 -14.20
C ALA A 12 -8.79 8.42 -13.01
N PRO A 13 -8.96 9.01 -11.82
CA PRO A 13 -8.24 8.55 -10.65
C PRO A 13 -8.66 7.13 -10.29
N VAL A 14 -7.70 6.32 -9.87
CA VAL A 14 -7.97 4.95 -9.40
C VAL A 14 -8.73 5.05 -8.08
N SER A 15 -9.92 4.46 -8.01
CA SER A 15 -10.68 4.43 -6.77
C SER A 15 -9.93 3.66 -5.69
N ARG A 16 -10.08 4.11 -4.44
CA ARG A 16 -9.51 3.45 -3.27
C ARG A 16 -9.95 1.98 -3.17
N GLU A 17 -11.19 1.69 -3.56
CA GLU A 17 -11.75 0.33 -3.61
C GLU A 17 -10.97 -0.55 -4.59
N LYS A 18 -10.64 -0.04 -5.78
CA LYS A 18 -9.87 -0.79 -6.78
C LYS A 18 -8.44 -1.07 -6.30
N VAL A 19 -7.80 -0.11 -5.64
CA VAL A 19 -6.49 -0.30 -5.00
C VAL A 19 -6.57 -1.38 -3.92
N LYS A 20 -7.57 -1.30 -3.05
CA LYS A 20 -7.82 -2.26 -1.98
C LYS A 20 -8.04 -3.68 -2.50
N GLU A 21 -8.91 -3.85 -3.49
CA GLU A 21 -9.17 -5.15 -4.12
C GLU A 21 -7.92 -5.73 -4.75
N THR A 22 -7.12 -4.91 -5.44
CA THR A 22 -5.85 -5.32 -6.05
C THR A 22 -4.88 -5.83 -4.99
N VAL A 23 -4.71 -5.08 -3.90
CA VAL A 23 -3.85 -5.45 -2.77
C VAL A 23 -4.31 -6.77 -2.14
N VAL A 24 -5.60 -6.89 -1.81
CA VAL A 24 -6.18 -8.11 -1.20
C VAL A 24 -6.01 -9.31 -2.11
N LYS A 25 -6.26 -9.15 -3.42
CA LYS A 25 -6.11 -10.22 -4.41
C LYS A 25 -4.67 -10.71 -4.49
N ILE A 26 -3.70 -9.79 -4.53
CA ILE A 26 -2.28 -10.16 -4.57
C ILE A 26 -1.90 -10.88 -3.28
N PHE A 27 -2.12 -10.30 -2.10
CA PHE A 27 -1.75 -10.95 -0.84
C PHE A 27 -2.40 -12.34 -0.66
N SER A 28 -3.66 -12.49 -1.08
CA SER A 28 -4.35 -13.79 -1.05
C SER A 28 -3.65 -14.84 -1.92
N ALA A 29 -3.11 -14.46 -3.08
CA ALA A 29 -2.32 -15.36 -3.94
C ALA A 29 -0.99 -15.80 -3.31
N TYR A 30 -0.52 -15.12 -2.26
CA TYR A 30 0.68 -15.48 -1.51
C TYR A 30 0.37 -16.17 -0.16
N ASP A 31 -0.88 -16.58 0.08
CA ASP A 31 -1.38 -17.15 1.35
C ASP A 31 -1.26 -16.18 2.55
N ILE A 32 -1.36 -14.88 2.30
CA ILE A 32 -1.28 -13.84 3.32
C ILE A 32 -2.66 -13.25 3.54
N SER A 33 -3.15 -13.32 4.78
CA SER A 33 -4.43 -12.71 5.18
C SER A 33 -4.27 -11.19 5.32
N VAL A 34 -5.13 -10.44 4.65
CA VAL A 34 -5.26 -9.00 4.84
C VAL A 34 -6.39 -8.72 5.82
N THR A 35 -6.12 -7.93 6.86
CA THR A 35 -7.13 -7.47 7.82
C THR A 35 -7.22 -5.95 7.81
N GLU A 36 -8.42 -5.42 7.67
CA GLU A 36 -8.66 -3.99 7.82
C GLU A 36 -8.61 -3.59 9.28
N ALA A 37 -7.79 -2.59 9.57
CA ALA A 37 -7.65 -1.98 10.88
C ALA A 37 -8.07 -0.52 10.82
N ARG A 38 -8.61 0.00 11.92
CA ARG A 38 -8.92 1.43 12.04
C ARG A 38 -7.66 2.28 12.10
N ARG A 39 -6.62 1.78 12.78
CA ARG A 39 -5.32 2.41 12.95
C ARG A 39 -4.31 1.35 13.37
N CYS A 40 -3.10 1.42 12.84
CA CYS A 40 -1.94 0.69 13.32
C CYS A 40 -0.89 1.68 13.82
N SER A 41 -0.20 1.33 14.91
CA SER A 41 0.91 2.11 15.47
C SER A 41 1.87 1.17 16.19
N ALA A 42 3.16 1.46 16.15
CA ALA A 42 4.19 0.68 16.84
C ALA A 42 5.25 1.57 17.48
N ASN A 43 6.22 0.99 18.18
CA ASN A 43 7.34 1.74 18.74
C ASN A 43 8.23 2.33 17.63
N VAL A 44 8.41 1.57 16.56
CA VAL A 44 9.17 1.98 15.37
C VAL A 44 8.32 1.70 14.14
N GLU A 45 8.22 2.69 13.27
CA GLU A 45 7.49 2.59 12.01
C GLU A 45 8.49 2.66 10.85
N LEU A 46 8.54 1.60 10.05
CA LEU A 46 9.44 1.47 8.90
C LEU A 46 8.61 1.52 7.61
N LEU A 47 8.64 2.68 6.94
CA LEU A 47 8.11 2.82 5.60
C LEU A 47 9.13 2.31 4.58
N LYS A 48 8.86 1.14 4.00
CA LYS A 48 9.75 0.50 3.02
C LYS A 48 9.58 1.05 1.62
N LYS A 49 8.32 1.28 1.22
CA LYS A 49 7.98 1.73 -0.13
C LYS A 49 6.80 2.68 -0.11
N TYR A 50 6.78 3.55 -1.10
CA TYR A 50 5.70 4.49 -1.34
C TYR A 50 5.31 4.42 -2.81
N VAL A 51 4.01 4.37 -3.10
CA VAL A 51 3.47 4.41 -4.45
C VAL A 51 2.41 5.50 -4.51
N ALA A 52 2.58 6.46 -5.39
CA ALA A 52 1.48 7.34 -5.77
C ALA A 52 0.66 6.60 -6.84
N CYS A 53 -0.54 6.13 -6.51
CA CYS A 53 -1.44 5.47 -7.44
C CYS A 53 -2.59 6.44 -7.75
N VAL A 54 -2.28 7.44 -8.58
CA VAL A 54 -3.20 8.53 -8.89
C VAL A 54 -3.96 8.23 -10.17
N VAL A 55 -3.41 7.42 -11.07
CA VAL A 55 -4.00 7.12 -12.39
C VAL A 55 -3.86 5.64 -12.76
N GLU A 56 -4.67 5.13 -13.69
CA GLU A 56 -4.68 3.70 -14.03
C GLU A 56 -3.34 3.14 -14.51
N SER A 57 -2.48 3.97 -15.12
CA SER A 57 -1.13 3.59 -15.51
C SER A 57 -0.24 3.22 -14.33
N ASP A 58 -0.56 3.69 -13.13
CA ASP A 58 0.20 3.41 -11.89
C ASP A 58 -0.15 2.06 -11.29
N VAL A 59 -1.23 1.40 -11.76
CA VAL A 59 -1.67 0.10 -11.24
C VAL A 59 -0.59 -0.96 -11.42
N ALA A 60 0.11 -0.98 -12.55
CA ALA A 60 1.22 -1.93 -12.77
C ALA A 60 2.37 -1.71 -11.77
N ALA A 61 2.68 -0.46 -11.43
CA ALA A 61 3.68 -0.12 -10.43
C ALA A 61 3.23 -0.52 -9.02
N LEU A 62 1.95 -0.29 -8.68
CA LEU A 62 1.34 -0.77 -7.45
C LEU A 62 1.46 -2.30 -7.34
N GLU A 63 1.06 -3.04 -8.39
CA GLU A 63 1.15 -4.50 -8.37
C GLU A 63 2.58 -4.99 -8.14
N ALA A 64 3.56 -4.38 -8.81
CA ALA A 64 4.97 -4.74 -8.65
C ALA A 64 5.43 -4.53 -7.20
N VAL A 65 5.08 -3.39 -6.59
CA VAL A 65 5.42 -3.08 -5.20
C VAL A 65 4.75 -4.03 -4.21
N VAL A 66 3.47 -4.36 -4.41
CA VAL A 66 2.74 -5.28 -3.54
C VAL A 66 3.32 -6.70 -3.65
N LYS A 67 3.62 -7.16 -4.87
CA LYS A 67 4.26 -8.48 -5.11
C LYS A 67 5.63 -8.56 -4.44
N GLU A 68 6.47 -7.54 -4.63
CA GLU A 68 7.79 -7.49 -4.01
C GLU A 68 7.71 -7.45 -2.49
N PHE A 69 6.78 -6.67 -1.92
CA PHE A 69 6.58 -6.63 -0.47
C PHE A 69 6.10 -7.98 0.07
N ALA A 70 5.15 -8.64 -0.61
CA ALA A 70 4.66 -9.96 -0.23
C ALA A 70 5.77 -11.03 -0.29
N GLU A 71 6.65 -10.96 -1.28
CA GLU A 71 7.72 -11.94 -1.48
C GLU A 71 8.92 -11.70 -0.55
N VAL A 72 9.44 -10.48 -0.52
CA VAL A 72 10.67 -10.12 0.20
C VAL A 72 10.40 -9.93 1.68
N GLU A 73 9.39 -9.13 2.03
CA GLU A 73 9.16 -8.71 3.41
C GLU A 73 8.20 -9.67 4.13
N CYS A 74 7.16 -10.17 3.48
CA CYS A 74 6.22 -11.08 4.14
C CYS A 74 6.70 -12.54 4.11
N ARG A 75 6.90 -13.14 2.93
CA ARG A 75 7.35 -14.54 2.83
C ARG A 75 8.74 -14.75 3.40
N GLY A 76 9.68 -13.86 3.11
CA GLY A 76 11.03 -13.90 3.69
C GLY A 76 11.06 -13.91 5.23
N LYS A 77 10.02 -13.39 5.88
CA LYS A 77 9.89 -13.33 7.35
C LYS A 77 8.80 -14.24 7.93
N GLY A 78 8.19 -15.10 7.11
CA GLY A 78 7.11 -16.01 7.55
C GLY A 78 5.82 -15.32 7.98
N VAL A 79 5.57 -14.09 7.50
CA VAL A 79 4.39 -13.31 7.83
C VAL A 79 3.18 -13.85 7.07
N LYS A 80 2.15 -14.28 7.80
CA LYS A 80 0.88 -14.76 7.23
C LYS A 80 -0.26 -13.76 7.33
N LYS A 81 -0.05 -12.63 8.00
CA LYS A 81 -1.09 -11.63 8.25
C LYS A 81 -0.52 -10.23 8.11
N VAL A 82 -1.17 -9.43 7.27
CA VAL A 82 -0.92 -8.01 7.10
C VAL A 82 -2.16 -7.22 7.49
N TYR A 83 -1.93 -6.00 7.96
CA TYR A 83 -2.94 -5.05 8.32
C TYR A 83 -2.98 -3.93 7.30
N MET A 84 -4.17 -3.45 7.01
CA MET A 84 -4.42 -2.37 6.07
C MET A 84 -5.26 -1.31 6.77
N TRP A 85 -4.83 -0.06 6.70
CA TRP A 85 -5.53 1.06 7.31
C TRP A 85 -5.33 2.32 6.46
N SER A 86 -6.25 3.28 6.59
CA SER A 86 -6.14 4.53 5.87
C SER A 86 -5.68 5.66 6.75
N VAL A 87 -4.83 6.51 6.17
CA VAL A 87 -4.28 7.70 6.81
C VAL A 87 -4.59 8.89 5.92
N LYS A 88 -5.01 10.00 6.53
CA LYS A 88 -5.24 11.27 5.84
C LYS A 88 -4.15 12.25 6.26
N GLU A 89 -3.35 12.72 5.32
CA GLU A 89 -2.31 13.73 5.56
C GLU A 89 -2.62 14.96 4.70
N GLY A 90 -3.22 15.97 5.34
CA GLY A 90 -3.73 17.16 4.64
C GLY A 90 -4.85 16.82 3.64
N VAL A 91 -4.60 17.11 2.37
CA VAL A 91 -5.50 16.81 1.24
C VAL A 91 -5.31 15.40 0.67
N TYR A 92 -4.24 14.70 1.05
CA TYR A 92 -3.92 13.38 0.50
C TYR A 92 -4.49 12.25 1.37
N ASN A 93 -5.05 11.24 0.70
CA ASN A 93 -5.48 10.01 1.33
C ASN A 93 -4.48 8.91 1.00
N TYR A 94 -4.07 8.16 2.02
CA TYR A 94 -3.14 7.05 1.89
C TYR A 94 -3.78 5.77 2.38
N LEU A 95 -3.48 4.68 1.69
CA LEU A 95 -3.73 3.32 2.14
C LEU A 95 -2.40 2.73 2.57
N ASN A 96 -2.23 2.54 3.87
CA ASN A 96 -1.05 1.91 4.43
C ASN A 96 -1.32 0.43 4.61
N ILE A 97 -0.34 -0.39 4.24
CA ILE A 97 -0.36 -1.83 4.43
C ILE A 97 0.95 -2.26 5.09
N GLY A 98 0.86 -3.05 6.15
CA GLY A 98 2.04 -3.47 6.88
C GLY A 98 1.79 -4.59 7.87
N PHE A 99 2.85 -5.07 8.49
CA PHE A 99 2.80 -6.09 9.52
C PHE A 99 3.71 -5.72 10.68
N PHE A 100 3.41 -6.32 11.83
CA PHE A 100 4.20 -6.12 13.04
C PHE A 100 5.26 -7.21 13.16
N THR A 101 6.49 -6.79 13.46
CA THR A 101 7.58 -7.67 13.87
C THR A 101 8.06 -7.26 15.25
N LYS A 102 8.59 -8.23 15.99
CA LYS A 102 9.22 -7.98 17.28
C LYS A 102 10.73 -7.96 17.07
N GLU A 103 11.36 -6.82 17.36
CA GLU A 103 12.82 -6.68 17.33
C GLU A 103 13.31 -6.32 18.73
N LYS A 104 13.96 -7.28 19.40
CA LYS A 104 14.41 -7.15 20.80
C LYS A 104 13.24 -6.70 21.70
N ASP A 105 13.31 -5.47 22.20
CA ASP A 105 12.37 -4.85 23.13
C ASP A 105 11.34 -3.92 22.43
N ALA A 106 11.42 -3.79 21.10
CA ALA A 106 10.55 -2.90 20.33
C ALA A 106 9.61 -3.68 19.40
N THR A 107 8.37 -3.18 19.27
CA THR A 107 7.48 -3.58 18.18
C THR A 107 7.76 -2.69 16.98
N VAL A 108 8.05 -3.30 15.84
CA VAL A 108 8.34 -2.62 14.58
C VAL A 108 7.19 -2.85 13.60
N LEU A 109 6.64 -1.78 13.05
CA LEU A 109 5.64 -1.83 11.99
C LEU A 109 6.34 -1.63 10.65
N THR A 110 6.49 -2.71 9.89
CA THR A 110 7.01 -2.64 8.53
C THR A 110 5.85 -2.44 7.57
N MET A 111 5.87 -1.36 6.79
CA MET A 111 4.74 -0.98 5.94
C MET A 111 5.17 -0.39 4.60
N PHE A 112 4.25 -0.40 3.65
CA PHE A 112 4.28 0.46 2.48
C PHE A 112 3.00 1.28 2.41
N SER A 113 3.08 2.42 1.73
CA SER A 113 1.98 3.37 1.61
C SER A 113 1.61 3.59 0.16
N VAL A 114 0.32 3.61 -0.12
CA VAL A 114 -0.23 3.89 -1.44
C VAL A 114 -1.03 5.19 -1.35
N GLY A 115 -0.59 6.24 -2.03
CA GLY A 115 -1.37 7.45 -2.23
C GLY A 115 -2.55 7.16 -3.16
N THR A 116 -3.75 7.52 -2.74
CA THR A 116 -4.99 7.41 -3.51
C THR A 116 -5.53 8.81 -3.78
N GLY A 117 -6.02 9.02 -5.01
CA GLY A 117 -6.64 10.28 -5.46
C GLY A 117 -7.99 10.58 -4.81
#